data_AF-A0A952UXS8-F1
#
_entry.id   AF-A0A952UXS8-F1
#
_cell.length_a   1.000
_cell.length_b   1.000
_cell.length_c   1.000
_cell.angle_alpha   90.00
_cell.angle_beta   90.00
_cell.angle_gamma   90.00
#
_symmetry.space_group_name_H-M   'P 1'
#
loop_
_entity.id
_entity.type
_entity.pdbx_description
1 polymer ?
#
loop_
_entity_poly.entity_id
_entity_poly.type
_entity_poly.pdbx_seq_one_letter_code
_entity_poly.pdbx_strand_id
1 'polypeptide(L)'
;MEPKTQVEIQLGHMCNNRCVFCVSGQETALGRARPLPEAPILERLNEAFAKGHRKLTLLGGEPTLQPSFKAVVAHAVALGFEEVVLFTNGVKTARPAFLDEVLALSPRARAASALSLASSGGYFTWRISIQGATRDSHEGTTRKEGSFGRILRTMEALAARGERVTVNMCVVGSNYASVDSFPELIERYGVRQLHLDMVRPMDAGARTEEEFASMMPSYALMVPPLARLAQGVRPDFDLNIGNFPYCFAPELARYIHHDGEETDTIAVDGDQDLSRPWNKYFVKRRDKFKPAGCEGCVFSPRCSGVFQKYAELHGVDEIRAVTPERLREVDPELTLFWAHMTPLAERISKLELPGVRARAWLHGDRELRVSLQSEGALQSEGALEVALCPPGLGAASTSLFSVQLVAATGPRPVVLSWLLGLWELLAQGHEVWHPPGADALTGGATKIVMGQLRRLRQAAPFDGVSWRALDIEPDGRRATLHLTAVDGGEAELWVAEQAGRPSGGYRVLGEPTPALRQGLTELLACLRAPRVEAARAG
;
A
#
# COMPACT_ATOMS: atom_id res chain seq x y z
N MET A 1 -2.44 6.78 14.01
CA MET A 1 -3.01 6.96 12.66
C MET A 1 -2.23 8.11 12.04
N GLU A 2 -1.55 7.88 10.92
CA GLU A 2 -0.87 8.97 10.20
C GLU A 2 -1.92 10.05 9.82
N PRO A 3 -1.61 11.35 9.93
CA PRO A 3 -2.58 12.40 9.65
C PRO A 3 -2.92 12.42 8.15
N LYS A 4 -4.19 12.69 7.84
CA LYS A 4 -4.69 12.74 6.45
C LYS A 4 -4.04 13.84 5.60
N THR A 5 -3.51 14.89 6.24
CA THR A 5 -2.80 15.98 5.57
C THR A 5 -1.59 16.41 6.40
N GLN A 6 -0.49 16.72 5.73
CA GLN A 6 0.75 17.20 6.35
C GLN A 6 1.38 18.32 5.53
N VAL A 7 2.29 19.06 6.16
CA VAL A 7 3.03 20.14 5.50
C VAL A 7 4.54 19.86 5.53
N GLU A 8 5.23 20.17 4.44
CA GLU A 8 6.68 20.17 4.39
C GLU A 8 7.21 21.54 3.97
N ILE A 9 8.20 22.06 4.71
CA ILE A 9 8.78 23.38 4.49
C ILE A 9 10.29 23.25 4.25
N GLN A 10 10.74 23.80 3.13
CA GLN A 10 12.15 23.88 2.76
C GLN A 10 12.80 25.13 3.40
N LEU A 11 13.76 24.93 4.32
CA LEU A 11 14.47 25.98 5.04
C LEU A 11 15.74 26.47 4.30
N GLY A 12 15.65 26.62 2.98
CA GLY A 12 16.74 27.14 2.15
C GLY A 12 17.44 26.09 1.26
N HIS A 13 18.46 26.53 0.53
CA HIS A 13 19.35 25.67 -0.26
C HIS A 13 20.73 25.45 0.38
N MET A 14 21.05 26.13 1.49
CA MET A 14 22.38 26.05 2.12
C MET A 14 22.67 24.62 2.58
N CYS A 15 23.73 24.02 2.05
CA CYS A 15 24.11 22.66 2.42
C CYS A 15 25.63 22.51 2.57
N ASN A 16 26.07 21.66 3.48
CA ASN A 16 27.48 21.31 3.69
C ASN A 16 27.93 20.09 2.86
N ASN A 17 27.00 19.42 2.17
CA ASN A 17 27.25 18.38 1.17
C ASN A 17 27.09 18.94 -0.26
N ARG A 18 27.59 18.19 -1.25
CA ARG A 18 27.53 18.51 -2.69
C ARG A 18 27.03 17.30 -3.47
N CYS A 19 25.88 16.77 -3.05
CA CYS A 19 25.36 15.53 -3.59
C CYS A 19 25.15 15.63 -5.11
N VAL A 20 25.59 14.62 -5.86
CA VAL A 20 25.57 14.62 -7.34
C VAL A 20 24.17 14.87 -7.93
N PHE A 21 23.13 14.47 -7.19
CA PHE A 21 21.73 14.57 -7.61
C PHE A 21 20.97 15.78 -7.05
N CYS A 22 21.57 16.62 -6.21
CA CYS A 22 20.80 17.57 -5.41
C CYS A 22 20.94 19.01 -5.91
N VAL A 23 19.81 19.67 -6.17
CA VAL A 23 19.76 21.10 -6.48
C VAL A 23 20.37 21.95 -5.36
N SER A 24 20.09 21.68 -4.08
CA SER A 24 20.64 22.45 -2.97
C SER A 24 22.17 22.36 -2.86
N GLY A 25 22.73 21.17 -3.15
CA GLY A 25 24.18 20.98 -3.24
C GLY A 25 24.79 21.84 -4.35
N GLN A 26 24.15 21.86 -5.52
CA GLN A 26 24.56 22.69 -6.66
C GLN A 26 24.45 24.19 -6.37
N GLU A 27 23.31 24.66 -5.86
CA GLU A 27 23.10 26.08 -5.53
C GLU A 27 24.11 26.58 -4.49
N THR A 28 24.48 25.73 -3.53
CA THR A 28 25.56 26.07 -2.59
C THR A 28 26.93 26.08 -3.26
N ALA A 29 27.22 25.17 -4.20
CA ALA A 29 28.48 25.18 -4.96
C ALA A 29 28.63 26.45 -5.81
N LEU A 30 27.52 26.94 -6.36
CA LEU A 30 27.46 28.14 -7.19
C LEU A 30 27.41 29.44 -6.37
N GLY A 31 27.42 29.36 -5.04
CA GLY A 31 27.38 30.53 -4.15
C GLY A 31 26.03 31.26 -4.14
N ARG A 32 24.97 30.62 -4.63
CA ARG A 32 23.61 31.19 -4.73
C ARG A 32 22.71 30.85 -3.54
N ALA A 33 23.07 29.82 -2.76
CA ALA A 33 22.32 29.48 -1.55
C ALA A 33 22.45 30.56 -0.47
N ARG A 34 21.33 31.21 -0.12
CA ARG A 34 21.23 32.24 0.93
C ARG A 34 20.34 31.79 2.10
N PRO A 35 20.51 32.35 3.31
CA PRO A 35 19.56 32.16 4.39
C PRO A 35 18.24 32.83 4.06
N LEU A 36 17.15 32.17 4.46
CA LEU A 36 15.81 32.74 4.39
C LEU A 36 15.57 33.69 5.58
N PRO A 37 14.79 34.77 5.42
CA PRO A 37 14.30 35.57 6.54
C PRO A 37 13.41 34.72 7.47
N GLU A 38 13.45 34.99 8.78
CA GLU A 38 12.70 34.21 9.78
C GLU A 38 11.19 34.43 9.68
N ALA A 39 10.74 35.68 9.59
CA ALA A 39 9.31 36.02 9.67
C ALA A 39 8.43 35.29 8.63
N PRO A 40 8.81 35.20 7.33
CA PRO A 40 8.06 34.43 6.35
C PRO A 40 7.94 32.93 6.69
N ILE A 41 8.97 32.33 7.29
CA ILE A 41 8.93 30.92 7.69
C ILE A 41 7.89 30.73 8.81
N LEU A 42 7.91 31.60 9.82
CA LEU A 42 6.95 31.53 10.94
C LEU A 42 5.51 31.79 10.48
N GLU A 43 5.31 32.71 9.54
CA GLU A 43 4.00 32.97 8.92
C GLU A 43 3.47 31.71 8.23
N ARG A 44 4.29 31.03 7.43
CA ARG A 44 3.90 29.76 6.79
C ARG A 44 3.56 28.66 7.78
N LEU A 45 4.27 28.58 8.91
CA LEU A 45 3.93 27.65 9.98
C LEU A 45 2.54 27.95 10.59
N ASN A 46 2.25 29.23 10.85
CA ASN A 46 0.95 29.65 11.38
C ASN A 46 -0.18 29.32 10.40
N GLU A 47 0.00 29.64 9.12
CA GLU A 47 -0.96 29.34 8.06
C GLU A 47 -1.22 27.83 7.95
N ALA A 48 -0.17 27.00 7.95
CA ALA A 48 -0.31 25.56 7.84
C ALA A 48 -1.02 24.96 9.06
N PHE A 49 -0.68 25.42 10.27
CA PHE A 49 -1.36 24.96 11.48
C PHE A 49 -2.84 25.35 11.50
N ALA A 50 -3.17 26.58 11.08
CA ALA A 50 -4.54 27.09 10.96
C ALA A 50 -5.37 26.32 9.92
N LYS A 51 -4.73 25.80 8.86
CA LYS A 51 -5.35 24.90 7.87
C LYS A 51 -5.61 23.47 8.39
N GLY A 52 -5.17 23.16 9.61
CA GLY A 52 -5.41 21.87 10.25
C GLY A 52 -4.26 20.88 10.15
N HIS A 53 -3.11 21.26 9.57
CA HIS A 53 -1.94 20.38 9.57
C HIS A 53 -1.44 20.17 11.01
N ARG A 54 -1.12 18.92 11.35
CA ARG A 54 -0.58 18.53 12.66
C ARG A 54 0.78 17.85 12.59
N LYS A 55 1.21 17.47 11.40
CA LYS A 55 2.56 16.96 11.12
C LYS A 55 3.31 17.92 10.23
N LEU A 56 4.50 18.30 10.67
CA LEU A 56 5.41 19.22 9.98
C LEU A 56 6.68 18.49 9.60
N THR A 57 7.11 18.62 8.35
CA THR A 57 8.45 18.22 7.91
C THR A 57 9.31 19.45 7.64
N LEU A 58 10.45 19.54 8.30
CA LEU A 58 11.47 20.55 8.02
C LEU A 58 12.59 19.91 7.19
N LEU A 59 12.77 20.41 5.97
CA LEU A 59 13.77 19.96 5.00
C LEU A 59 14.48 21.15 4.34
N GLY A 60 15.23 20.91 3.27
CA GLY A 60 15.87 21.95 2.46
C GLY A 60 17.32 22.19 2.80
N GLY A 61 18.17 22.24 1.76
CA GLY A 61 19.62 22.17 1.93
C GLY A 61 19.97 21.19 3.04
N GLU A 62 20.70 21.69 4.02
CA GLU A 62 20.74 21.12 5.37
C GLU A 62 20.00 22.07 6.33
N PRO A 63 18.82 21.69 6.86
CA PRO A 63 17.98 22.60 7.66
C PRO A 63 18.69 23.18 8.86
N THR A 64 19.61 22.41 9.46
CA THR A 64 20.36 22.82 10.63
C THR A 64 21.36 23.96 10.36
N LEU A 65 21.61 24.31 9.10
CA LEU A 65 22.41 25.48 8.71
C LEU A 65 21.60 26.78 8.64
N GLN A 66 20.28 26.71 8.58
CA GLN A 66 19.43 27.90 8.62
C GLN A 66 19.59 28.62 9.98
N PRO A 67 19.93 29.92 10.02
CA PRO A 67 20.16 30.64 11.27
C PRO A 67 18.96 30.57 12.24
N SER A 68 17.74 30.65 11.70
CA SER A 68 16.50 30.57 12.48
C SER A 68 16.04 29.14 12.81
N PHE A 69 16.80 28.09 12.47
CA PHE A 69 16.36 26.68 12.62
C PHE A 69 15.78 26.36 14.00
N LYS A 70 16.49 26.71 15.08
CA LYS A 70 16.02 26.45 16.46
C LYS A 70 14.76 27.26 16.80
N ALA A 71 14.66 28.50 16.32
CA ALA A 71 13.48 29.35 16.54
C ALA A 71 12.26 28.78 15.80
N VAL A 72 12.45 28.32 14.56
CA VAL A 72 11.42 27.64 13.74
C VAL A 72 10.92 26.37 14.44
N VAL A 73 11.84 25.52 14.94
CA VAL A 73 11.46 24.31 15.69
C VAL A 73 10.71 24.67 16.98
N ALA A 74 11.22 25.64 17.75
CA ALA A 74 10.56 26.09 18.98
C ALA A 74 9.15 26.66 18.71
N HIS A 75 8.98 27.40 17.62
CA HIS A 75 7.70 27.94 17.20
C HIS A 75 6.71 26.85 16.78
N ALA A 76 7.15 25.85 16.02
CA ALA A 76 6.33 24.70 15.67
C ALA A 76 5.86 23.92 16.92
N VAL A 77 6.74 23.75 17.90
CA VAL A 77 6.38 23.17 19.21
C VAL A 77 5.34 24.02 19.93
N ALA A 78 5.53 25.34 19.97
CA ALA A 78 4.62 26.26 20.65
C ALA A 78 3.23 26.32 19.99
N LEU A 79 3.17 26.19 18.66
CA LEU A 79 1.91 26.08 17.91
C LEU A 79 1.13 24.81 18.24
N GLY A 80 1.82 23.74 18.64
CA GLY A 80 1.20 22.45 18.97
C GLY A 80 1.11 21.48 17.79
N PHE A 81 2.04 21.54 16.83
CA PHE A 81 2.25 20.41 15.91
C PHE A 81 2.48 19.14 16.73
N GLU A 82 1.84 18.03 16.35
CA GLU A 82 1.87 16.75 17.07
C GLU A 82 3.14 15.94 16.76
N GLU A 83 3.66 16.07 15.53
CA GLU A 83 4.93 15.47 15.09
C GLU A 83 5.72 16.48 14.27
N VAL A 84 7.02 16.61 14.57
CA VAL A 84 7.96 17.37 13.74
C VAL A 84 9.03 16.43 13.19
N VAL A 85 9.04 16.25 11.88
CA VAL A 85 10.03 15.46 11.14
C VAL A 85 11.20 16.36 10.76
N LEU A 86 12.39 16.05 11.27
CA LEU A 86 13.62 16.79 11.01
C LEU A 86 14.48 16.02 10.01
N PHE A 87 14.56 16.51 8.77
CA PHE A 87 15.51 15.98 7.79
C PHE A 87 16.91 16.51 8.11
N THR A 88 17.91 15.65 8.06
CA THR A 88 19.31 16.07 8.20
C THR A 88 20.27 15.09 7.55
N ASN A 89 21.36 15.62 7.02
CA ASN A 89 22.52 14.84 6.58
C ASN A 89 23.50 14.50 7.71
N GLY A 90 23.16 14.82 8.96
CA GLY A 90 23.90 14.37 10.13
C GLY A 90 25.14 15.19 10.47
N VAL A 91 25.61 16.10 9.61
CA VAL A 91 26.93 16.72 9.81
C VAL A 91 26.98 17.63 11.04
N LYS A 92 25.96 18.47 11.27
CA LYS A 92 25.91 19.37 12.43
C LYS A 92 25.43 18.66 13.69
N THR A 93 24.49 17.73 13.53
CA THR A 93 23.93 16.89 14.60
C THR A 93 24.91 15.84 15.14
N ALA A 94 26.03 15.62 14.45
CA ALA A 94 27.14 14.83 14.98
C ALA A 94 27.85 15.50 16.16
N ARG A 95 27.51 16.76 16.49
CA ARG A 95 27.98 17.49 17.66
C ARG A 95 26.96 17.30 18.80
N PRO A 96 27.31 16.58 19.89
CA PRO A 96 26.35 16.28 20.96
C PRO A 96 25.65 17.51 21.53
N ALA A 97 26.40 18.58 21.82
CA ALA A 97 25.82 19.81 22.36
C ALA A 97 24.73 20.42 21.45
N PHE A 98 24.94 20.43 20.14
CA PHE A 98 23.92 20.95 19.21
C PHE A 98 22.69 20.05 19.18
N LEU A 99 22.88 18.72 19.19
CA LEU A 99 21.77 17.77 19.23
C LEU A 99 20.96 17.93 20.53
N ASP A 100 21.63 18.05 21.67
CA ASP A 100 21.01 18.22 22.98
C ASP A 100 20.21 19.54 23.05
N GLU A 101 20.73 20.63 22.48
CA GLU A 101 19.99 21.90 22.34
C GLU A 101 18.68 21.75 21.55
N VAL A 102 18.67 20.94 20.48
CA VAL A 102 17.46 20.71 19.67
C VAL A 102 16.48 19.82 20.42
N LEU A 103 16.96 18.75 21.05
CA LEU A 103 16.11 17.83 21.82
C LEU A 103 15.47 18.51 23.03
N ALA A 104 16.15 19.47 23.66
CA ALA A 104 15.60 20.29 24.74
C ALA A 104 14.37 21.12 24.32
N LEU A 105 14.15 21.33 23.02
CA LEU A 105 12.95 22.00 22.52
C LEU A 105 11.70 21.11 22.58
N SER A 106 11.87 19.78 22.61
CA SER A 106 10.77 18.81 22.62
C SER A 106 9.87 18.98 23.86
N PRO A 107 8.53 18.84 23.73
CA PRO A 107 7.64 18.72 24.88
C PRO A 107 8.03 17.59 25.85
N ARG A 108 8.66 16.51 25.33
CA ARG A 108 9.14 15.38 26.15
C ARG A 108 10.19 15.80 27.18
N ALA A 109 11.02 16.80 26.87
CA ALA A 109 12.00 17.33 27.81
C ALA A 109 11.36 18.13 28.96
N ARG A 110 10.10 18.56 28.81
CA ARG A 110 9.37 19.39 29.79
C ARG A 110 8.37 18.60 30.66
N ALA A 111 8.06 17.35 30.33
CA ALA A 111 7.10 16.53 31.06
C ALA A 111 7.80 15.58 32.03
N ALA A 112 7.65 15.81 33.35
CA ALA A 112 8.22 14.96 34.40
C ALA A 112 7.53 13.59 34.57
N SER A 113 6.39 13.35 33.91
CA SER A 113 5.65 12.07 33.94
C SER A 113 5.66 11.38 32.57
N ALA A 114 6.79 10.74 32.26
CA ALA A 114 7.07 10.04 31.00
C ALA A 114 6.28 8.72 30.80
N LEU A 115 4.99 8.66 31.15
CA LEU A 115 4.19 7.43 31.06
C LEU A 115 3.14 7.40 29.94
N SER A 116 2.83 8.54 29.30
CA SER A 116 1.80 8.61 28.24
C SER A 116 2.36 8.69 26.81
N LEU A 117 3.58 9.20 26.61
CA LEU A 117 4.22 9.30 25.28
C LEU A 117 5.13 8.12 24.91
N ALA A 118 5.35 7.17 25.82
CA ALA A 118 6.26 6.05 25.60
C ALA A 118 5.74 5.01 24.58
N SER A 119 4.43 5.03 24.30
CA SER A 119 3.76 4.11 23.37
C SER A 119 3.55 4.68 21.96
N SER A 120 3.84 5.96 21.70
CA SER A 120 3.50 6.64 20.43
C SER A 120 4.70 7.03 19.53
N GLY A 121 5.94 6.78 19.95
CA GLY A 121 7.12 7.29 19.22
C GLY A 121 7.34 8.77 19.53
N GLY A 122 8.61 9.18 19.65
CA GLY A 122 8.97 10.53 20.11
C GLY A 122 8.32 11.65 19.30
N TYR A 123 8.19 12.83 19.93
CA TYR A 123 7.68 14.06 19.28
C TYR A 123 8.47 14.47 18.03
N PHE A 124 9.79 14.24 18.06
CA PHE A 124 10.65 14.40 16.89
C PHE A 124 10.84 13.07 16.16
N THR A 125 10.67 13.10 14.85
CA THR A 125 11.13 12.03 13.96
C THR A 125 12.34 12.52 13.19
N TRP A 126 13.48 11.88 13.40
CA TRP A 126 14.72 12.21 12.70
C TRP A 126 14.80 11.43 11.40
N ARG A 127 14.71 12.12 10.26
CA ARG A 127 14.92 11.51 8.94
C ARG A 127 16.35 11.76 8.47
N ILE A 128 17.17 10.73 8.58
CA ILE A 128 18.60 10.77 8.32
C ILE A 128 18.87 10.42 6.86
N SER A 129 19.42 11.38 6.11
CA SER A 129 19.68 11.25 4.67
C SER A 129 21.02 10.57 4.38
N ILE A 130 21.07 9.24 4.45
CA ILE A 130 22.25 8.43 4.17
C ILE A 130 22.27 8.06 2.68
N GLN A 131 23.23 8.60 1.92
CA GLN A 131 23.31 8.40 0.46
C GLN A 131 24.11 7.16 0.05
N GLY A 132 23.84 6.02 0.69
CA GLY A 132 24.52 4.75 0.48
C GLY A 132 24.99 4.14 1.79
N ALA A 133 24.84 2.83 1.95
CA ALA A 133 25.08 2.14 3.22
C ALA A 133 26.57 1.85 3.50
N THR A 134 27.46 2.25 2.59
CA THR A 134 28.92 2.16 2.77
C THR A 134 29.56 3.55 2.70
N ARG A 135 30.77 3.69 3.26
CA ARG A 135 31.54 4.93 3.18
C ARG A 135 31.71 5.39 1.74
N ASP A 136 32.15 4.50 0.86
CA ASP A 136 32.47 4.84 -0.52
C ASP A 136 31.24 5.32 -1.28
N SER A 137 30.12 4.60 -1.14
CA SER A 137 28.84 5.03 -1.73
C SER A 137 28.38 6.39 -1.18
N HIS A 138 28.36 6.57 0.14
CA HIS A 138 27.88 7.79 0.76
C HIS A 138 28.75 9.01 0.44
N GLU A 139 30.06 8.89 0.60
CA GLU A 139 30.99 10.00 0.38
C GLU A 139 31.17 10.27 -1.12
N GLY A 140 31.13 9.23 -1.97
CA GLY A 140 31.09 9.35 -3.43
C GLY A 140 29.85 10.09 -3.93
N THR A 141 28.66 9.75 -3.40
CA THR A 141 27.41 10.44 -3.75
C THR A 141 27.34 11.86 -3.17
N THR A 142 27.72 12.06 -1.91
CA THR A 142 27.64 13.39 -1.23
C THR A 142 28.77 14.34 -1.60
N ARG A 143 29.84 13.83 -2.24
CA ARG A 143 31.07 14.56 -2.58
C ARG A 143 31.68 15.28 -1.39
N LYS A 144 31.63 14.64 -0.21
CA LYS A 144 32.10 15.22 1.05
C LYS A 144 32.80 14.20 1.91
N GLU A 145 34.13 14.27 1.95
CA GLU A 145 34.94 13.35 2.75
C GLU A 145 34.59 13.40 4.25
N GLY A 146 34.58 12.22 4.86
CA GLY A 146 34.24 12.00 6.27
C GLY A 146 32.77 12.22 6.62
N SER A 147 31.88 12.47 5.64
CA SER A 147 30.44 12.66 5.90
C SER A 147 29.79 11.39 6.44
N PHE A 148 30.21 10.21 5.97
CA PHE A 148 29.68 8.94 6.45
C PHE A 148 29.98 8.72 7.94
N GLY A 149 31.21 9.00 8.37
CA GLY A 149 31.57 8.91 9.80
C GLY A 149 30.79 9.89 10.68
N ARG A 150 30.46 11.08 10.17
CA ARG A 150 29.66 12.08 10.91
C ARG A 150 28.21 11.64 11.05
N ILE A 151 27.58 11.18 9.96
CA ILE A 151 26.17 10.77 9.99
C ILE A 151 25.95 9.53 10.87
N LEU A 152 26.91 8.59 10.92
CA LEU A 152 26.84 7.46 11.84
C LEU A 152 26.93 7.87 13.31
N ARG A 153 27.76 8.86 13.66
CA ARG A 153 27.79 9.41 15.04
C ARG A 153 26.47 10.06 15.42
N THR A 154 25.79 10.71 14.47
CA THR A 154 24.44 11.23 14.69
C THR A 154 23.46 10.11 14.97
N MET A 155 23.46 9.03 14.17
CA MET A 155 22.58 7.88 14.40
C MET A 155 22.83 7.22 15.74
N GLU A 156 24.10 7.03 16.12
CA GLU A 156 24.50 6.50 17.42
C GLU A 156 23.97 7.38 18.57
N ALA A 157 24.16 8.70 18.48
CA ALA A 157 23.71 9.64 19.49
C ALA A 157 22.17 9.68 19.62
N LEU A 158 21.43 9.56 18.51
CA LEU A 158 19.97 9.50 18.50
C LEU A 158 19.46 8.18 19.07
N ALA A 159 20.05 7.05 18.66
CA ALA A 159 19.71 5.72 19.16
C ALA A 159 19.95 5.63 20.69
N ALA A 160 21.07 6.15 21.18
CA ALA A 160 21.38 6.19 22.61
C ALA A 160 20.39 7.02 23.44
N ARG A 161 19.67 7.96 22.80
CA ARG A 161 18.63 8.79 23.43
C ARG A 161 17.22 8.25 23.22
N GLY A 162 17.06 7.11 22.53
CA GLY A 162 15.77 6.51 22.24
C GLY A 162 14.89 7.37 21.32
N GLU A 163 15.51 8.17 20.44
CA GLU A 163 14.81 8.99 19.46
C GLU A 163 14.31 8.15 18.28
N ARG A 164 13.21 8.58 17.64
CA ARG A 164 12.67 7.89 16.46
C ARG A 164 13.49 8.25 15.23
N VAL A 165 14.21 7.27 14.68
CA VAL A 165 15.04 7.42 13.49
C VAL A 165 14.39 6.72 12.28
N THR A 166 14.33 7.45 11.17
CA THR A 166 14.03 6.92 9.83
C THR A 166 15.19 7.28 8.91
N VAL A 167 15.43 6.49 7.88
CA VAL A 167 16.50 6.74 6.90
C VAL A 167 15.89 6.98 5.54
N ASN A 168 16.46 7.92 4.79
CA ASN A 168 16.14 8.09 3.38
C ASN A 168 17.40 8.15 2.51
N MET A 169 17.27 7.69 1.27
CA MET A 169 18.31 7.72 0.26
C MET A 169 17.71 8.07 -1.10
N CYS A 170 18.39 8.93 -1.85
CA CYS A 170 18.15 9.08 -3.28
C CYS A 170 19.01 8.06 -4.02
N VAL A 171 18.36 7.15 -4.75
CA VAL A 171 19.04 6.07 -5.48
C VAL A 171 19.57 6.60 -6.80
N VAL A 172 20.89 6.52 -6.97
CA VAL A 172 21.64 6.98 -8.14
C VAL A 172 22.78 6.02 -8.48
N GLY A 173 23.43 6.23 -9.63
CA GLY A 173 24.53 5.39 -10.11
C GLY A 173 25.67 5.18 -9.11
N SER A 174 25.97 6.17 -8.28
CA SER A 174 27.06 6.09 -7.28
C SER A 174 26.72 5.30 -6.02
N ASN A 175 25.46 4.93 -5.78
CA ASN A 175 25.06 4.27 -4.52
C ASN A 175 24.07 3.11 -4.66
N TYR A 176 23.42 2.90 -5.81
CA TYR A 176 22.40 1.85 -5.96
C TYR A 176 22.92 0.45 -5.59
N ALA A 177 24.19 0.16 -5.88
CA ALA A 177 24.79 -1.14 -5.59
C ALA A 177 24.94 -1.41 -4.08
N SER A 178 24.91 -0.37 -3.24
CA SER A 178 25.08 -0.48 -1.79
C SER A 178 23.79 -0.69 -1.01
N VAL A 179 22.62 -0.69 -1.67
CA VAL A 179 21.33 -0.71 -0.95
C VAL A 179 21.14 -2.00 -0.15
N ASP A 180 21.72 -3.11 -0.59
CA ASP A 180 21.69 -4.40 0.11
C ASP A 180 22.52 -4.43 1.41
N SER A 181 23.30 -3.38 1.68
CA SER A 181 24.05 -3.22 2.94
C SER A 181 23.26 -2.44 4.01
N PHE A 182 22.07 -1.89 3.68
CA PHE A 182 21.23 -1.21 4.68
C PHE A 182 20.73 -2.08 5.83
N PRO A 183 20.41 -3.38 5.68
CA PRO A 183 19.90 -4.21 6.77
C PRO A 183 20.76 -4.14 8.04
N GLU A 184 22.08 -4.20 7.90
CA GLU A 184 23.03 -4.10 9.03
C GLU A 184 22.93 -2.74 9.74
N LEU A 185 22.87 -1.63 8.98
CA LEU A 185 22.73 -0.29 9.55
C LEU A 185 21.37 -0.10 10.22
N ILE A 186 20.30 -0.61 9.62
CA ILE A 186 18.94 -0.53 10.15
C ILE A 186 18.87 -1.20 11.52
N GLU A 187 19.40 -2.42 11.62
CA GLU A 187 19.40 -3.19 12.85
C GLU A 187 20.29 -2.56 13.92
N ARG A 188 21.54 -2.19 13.55
CA ARG A 188 22.51 -1.60 14.49
C ARG A 188 21.99 -0.35 15.21
N TYR A 189 21.24 0.50 14.51
CA TYR A 189 20.77 1.79 15.05
C TYR A 189 19.26 1.83 15.35
N GLY A 190 18.56 0.69 15.25
CA GLY A 190 17.13 0.62 15.54
C GLY A 190 16.27 1.53 14.64
N VAL A 191 16.66 1.67 13.37
CA VAL A 191 15.93 2.47 12.37
C VAL A 191 14.52 1.89 12.21
N ARG A 192 13.51 2.77 12.12
CA ARG A 192 12.10 2.37 12.03
C ARG A 192 11.55 2.27 10.61
N GLN A 193 12.17 2.97 9.67
CA GLN A 193 11.78 2.97 8.26
C GLN A 193 13.00 3.27 7.39
N LEU A 194 13.09 2.60 6.23
CA LEU A 194 13.99 2.97 5.13
C LEU A 194 13.17 3.41 3.92
N HIS A 195 13.40 4.63 3.45
CA HIS A 195 12.79 5.16 2.23
C HIS A 195 13.85 5.40 1.15
N LEU A 196 13.88 4.53 0.14
CA LEU A 196 14.69 4.69 -1.06
C LEU A 196 13.84 5.37 -2.12
N ASP A 197 14.27 6.50 -2.68
CA ASP A 197 13.55 7.17 -3.76
C ASP A 197 14.40 7.22 -5.02
N MET A 198 13.85 6.84 -6.16
CA MET A 198 14.55 6.98 -7.43
C MET A 198 14.75 8.46 -7.74
N VAL A 199 15.94 8.81 -8.22
CA VAL A 199 16.25 10.20 -8.55
C VAL A 199 15.25 10.78 -9.55
N ARG A 200 14.74 11.97 -9.22
CA ARG A 200 13.87 12.74 -10.09
C ARG A 200 14.69 13.75 -10.89
N PRO A 201 14.71 13.68 -12.23
CA PRO A 201 15.53 14.55 -13.06
C PRO A 201 15.25 16.04 -12.85
N MET A 202 13.97 16.41 -12.76
CA MET A 202 13.55 17.81 -12.58
C MET A 202 13.95 18.41 -11.22
N ASP A 203 14.22 17.58 -10.22
CA ASP A 203 14.63 18.02 -8.88
C ASP A 203 16.17 17.99 -8.71
N ALA A 204 16.89 17.55 -9.74
CA ALA A 204 18.34 17.42 -9.70
C ALA A 204 19.11 18.73 -9.89
N GLY A 205 18.42 19.81 -10.29
CA GLY A 205 19.05 21.05 -10.73
C GLY A 205 19.54 20.95 -12.18
N ALA A 206 20.31 21.94 -12.62
CA ALA A 206 20.86 21.94 -13.98
C ALA A 206 21.97 20.88 -14.10
N ARG A 207 21.84 19.94 -15.06
CA ARG A 207 22.79 18.85 -15.25
C ARG A 207 23.11 18.66 -16.72
N THR A 208 24.33 18.24 -17.02
CA THR A 208 24.72 17.79 -18.36
C THR A 208 24.15 16.41 -18.64
N GLU A 209 24.12 16.01 -19.92
CA GLU A 209 23.70 14.65 -20.30
C GLU A 209 24.63 13.58 -19.69
N GLU A 210 25.93 13.85 -19.59
CA GLU A 210 26.89 12.94 -18.94
C GLU A 210 26.59 12.78 -17.44
N GLU A 211 26.28 13.87 -16.75
CA GLU A 211 25.89 13.82 -15.34
C GLU A 211 24.58 13.04 -15.15
N PHE A 212 23.60 13.23 -16.02
CA PHE A 212 22.36 12.44 -15.98
C PHE A 212 22.61 10.95 -16.25
N ALA A 213 23.42 10.62 -17.26
CA ALA A 213 23.78 9.23 -17.58
C ALA A 213 24.49 8.54 -16.40
N SER A 214 25.39 9.24 -15.70
CA SER A 214 26.05 8.71 -14.50
C SER A 214 25.09 8.58 -13.31
N MET A 215 24.13 9.49 -13.18
CA MET A 215 23.20 9.55 -12.05
C MET A 215 22.07 8.52 -12.16
N MET A 216 21.61 8.22 -13.37
CA MET A 216 20.45 7.40 -13.65
C MET A 216 20.85 6.10 -14.36
N PRO A 217 21.31 5.06 -13.64
CA PRO A 217 21.57 3.77 -14.27
C PRO A 217 20.25 3.13 -14.74
N SER A 218 20.34 2.14 -15.64
CA SER A 218 19.14 1.35 -16.03
C SER A 218 18.49 0.74 -14.78
N TYR A 219 17.16 0.75 -14.72
CA TYR A 219 16.41 0.15 -13.62
C TYR A 219 16.73 -1.33 -13.46
N ALA A 220 17.03 -2.05 -14.56
CA ALA A 220 17.40 -3.45 -14.54
C ALA A 220 18.65 -3.72 -13.66
N LEU A 221 19.63 -2.80 -13.65
CA LEU A 221 20.82 -2.92 -12.80
C LEU A 221 20.51 -2.77 -11.31
N MET A 222 19.41 -2.11 -10.96
CA MET A 222 19.00 -1.90 -9.58
C MET A 222 18.20 -3.09 -9.02
N VAL A 223 17.62 -3.95 -9.86
CA VAL A 223 16.77 -5.06 -9.42
C VAL A 223 17.51 -6.03 -8.49
N PRO A 224 18.70 -6.57 -8.82
CA PRO A 224 19.38 -7.53 -7.95
C PRO A 224 19.70 -6.99 -6.54
N PRO A 225 20.30 -5.79 -6.37
CA PRO A 225 20.58 -5.29 -5.02
C PRO A 225 19.29 -4.89 -4.26
N LEU A 226 18.25 -4.40 -4.92
CA LEU A 226 16.95 -4.14 -4.26
C LEU A 226 16.30 -5.44 -3.77
N ALA A 227 16.38 -6.52 -4.54
CA ALA A 227 15.87 -7.82 -4.13
C ALA A 227 16.62 -8.38 -2.91
N ARG A 228 17.96 -8.25 -2.87
CA ARG A 228 18.76 -8.62 -1.70
C ARG A 228 18.45 -7.77 -0.48
N LEU A 229 18.23 -6.46 -0.65
CA LEU A 229 17.75 -5.60 0.43
C LEU A 229 16.43 -6.10 1.01
N ALA A 230 15.44 -6.38 0.15
CA ALA A 230 14.11 -6.84 0.58
C ALA A 230 14.19 -8.19 1.34
N GLN A 231 15.09 -9.09 0.93
CA GLN A 231 15.36 -10.35 1.63
C GLN A 231 16.08 -10.16 2.97
N GLY A 232 16.92 -9.12 3.09
CA GLY A 232 17.71 -8.83 4.29
C GLY A 232 16.95 -8.09 5.39
N VAL A 233 15.81 -7.48 5.09
CA VAL A 233 14.95 -6.81 6.08
C VAL A 233 13.88 -7.76 6.62
N ARG A 234 13.43 -7.51 7.86
CA ARG A 234 12.33 -8.28 8.44
C ARG A 234 11.01 -8.03 7.67
N PRO A 235 10.10 -9.01 7.56
CA PRO A 235 8.86 -8.86 6.80
C PRO A 235 7.94 -7.72 7.25
N ASP A 236 8.02 -7.32 8.52
CA ASP A 236 7.26 -6.24 9.16
C ASP A 236 7.99 -4.89 9.14
N PHE A 237 9.21 -4.84 8.61
CA PHE A 237 9.97 -3.61 8.50
C PHE A 237 9.37 -2.69 7.43
N ASP A 238 9.27 -1.40 7.76
CA ASP A 238 8.77 -0.37 6.86
C ASP A 238 9.84 -0.01 5.82
N LEU A 239 9.85 -0.76 4.72
CA LEU A 239 10.67 -0.51 3.54
C LEU A 239 9.81 0.14 2.46
N ASN A 240 10.22 1.32 2.01
CA ASN A 240 9.57 2.06 0.93
C ASN A 240 10.55 2.30 -0.23
N ILE A 241 10.17 1.87 -1.42
CA ILE A 241 10.89 2.07 -2.68
C ILE A 241 10.05 3.01 -3.56
N GLY A 242 10.34 4.30 -3.44
CA GLY A 242 9.72 5.37 -4.20
C GLY A 242 10.11 5.37 -5.67
N ASN A 243 9.12 5.53 -6.55
CA ASN A 243 9.29 5.84 -7.97
C ASN A 243 10.04 4.79 -8.81
N PHE A 244 10.17 3.55 -8.33
CA PHE A 244 10.73 2.44 -9.10
C PHE A 244 9.64 1.75 -9.94
N PRO A 245 9.77 1.56 -11.26
CA PRO A 245 8.68 1.01 -12.05
C PRO A 245 8.43 -0.47 -11.73
N TYR A 246 7.17 -0.82 -11.40
CA TYR A 246 6.78 -2.19 -11.03
C TYR A 246 7.22 -3.27 -12.03
N CYS A 247 7.25 -2.96 -13.34
CA CYS A 247 7.57 -3.93 -14.37
C CYS A 247 9.01 -4.46 -14.34
N PHE A 248 9.95 -3.75 -13.71
CA PHE A 248 11.32 -4.22 -13.56
C PHE A 248 11.48 -5.21 -12.40
N ALA A 249 10.67 -5.10 -11.36
CA ALA A 249 10.71 -5.97 -10.17
C ALA A 249 9.31 -6.17 -9.56
N PRO A 250 8.40 -6.87 -10.27
CA PRO A 250 7.02 -7.02 -9.80
C PRO A 250 6.94 -7.81 -8.48
N GLU A 251 7.91 -8.67 -8.17
CA GLU A 251 8.07 -9.35 -6.88
C GLU A 251 8.34 -8.38 -5.71
N LEU A 252 8.84 -7.18 -5.99
CA LEU A 252 9.07 -6.12 -4.99
C LEU A 252 7.91 -5.13 -4.90
N ALA A 253 6.84 -5.31 -5.67
CA ALA A 253 5.76 -4.34 -5.81
C ALA A 253 5.08 -3.96 -4.48
N ARG A 254 5.09 -4.84 -3.47
CA ARG A 254 4.58 -4.53 -2.12
C ARG A 254 5.35 -3.43 -1.38
N TYR A 255 6.60 -3.17 -1.80
CA TYR A 255 7.45 -2.11 -1.26
C TYR A 255 7.52 -0.91 -2.20
N ILE A 256 6.96 -0.98 -3.40
CA ILE A 256 7.07 0.07 -4.42
C ILE A 256 5.91 1.05 -4.28
N HIS A 257 6.22 2.35 -4.26
CA HIS A 257 5.24 3.41 -4.16
C HIS A 257 5.50 4.50 -5.19
N HIS A 258 4.48 4.86 -5.97
CA HIS A 258 4.56 5.96 -6.95
C HIS A 258 3.92 7.26 -6.45
N ASP A 259 3.24 7.20 -5.30
CA ASP A 259 2.58 8.30 -4.60
C ASP A 259 2.67 8.06 -3.09
N GLY A 260 2.17 9.02 -2.31
CA GLY A 260 2.05 8.90 -0.85
C GLY A 260 1.02 9.88 -0.30
N GLU A 261 1.10 10.11 1.00
CA GLU A 261 0.13 10.96 1.72
C GLU A 261 0.03 12.38 1.19
N GLU A 262 -1.18 12.94 1.19
CA GLU A 262 -1.42 14.31 0.74
C GLU A 262 -0.55 15.30 1.54
N THR A 263 0.40 15.93 0.82
CA THR A 263 1.45 16.76 1.40
C THR A 263 1.48 18.11 0.70
N ASP A 264 1.20 19.16 1.46
CA ASP A 264 1.42 20.54 1.05
C ASP A 264 2.92 20.85 1.13
N THR A 265 3.50 21.20 0.00
CA THR A 265 4.93 21.54 -0.09
C THR A 265 5.12 23.04 -0.22
N ILE A 266 5.96 23.60 0.66
CA ILE A 266 6.41 24.98 0.62
C ILE A 266 7.92 24.95 0.35
N ALA A 267 8.29 25.27 -0.89
CA ALA A 267 9.68 25.24 -1.35
C ALA A 267 10.29 26.64 -1.37
N VAL A 268 11.61 26.72 -1.49
CA VAL A 268 12.28 27.99 -1.78
C VAL A 268 11.94 28.41 -3.21
N ASP A 269 11.55 29.67 -3.39
CA ASP A 269 11.24 30.28 -4.68
C ASP A 269 12.13 31.53 -4.84
N GLY A 270 13.09 31.48 -5.76
CA GLY A 270 14.14 32.51 -5.84
C GLY A 270 15.13 32.47 -4.68
N ASP A 271 15.75 33.62 -4.38
CA ASP A 271 16.90 33.67 -3.44
C ASP A 271 16.49 33.68 -1.96
N GLN A 272 15.33 34.26 -1.64
CA GLN A 272 14.90 34.52 -0.26
C GLN A 272 13.39 34.35 -0.01
N ASP A 273 12.61 33.90 -1.00
CA ASP A 273 11.17 33.75 -0.86
C ASP A 273 10.74 32.28 -0.73
N LEU A 274 9.52 32.09 -0.23
CA LEU A 274 8.86 30.79 -0.14
C LEU A 274 7.69 30.73 -1.10
N SER A 275 7.58 29.61 -1.82
CA SER A 275 6.46 29.35 -2.71
C SER A 275 5.13 29.37 -1.97
N ARG A 276 4.03 29.56 -2.72
CA ARG A 276 2.71 29.15 -2.21
C ARG A 276 2.71 27.62 -2.00
N PRO A 277 1.89 27.08 -1.08
CA PRO A 277 1.74 25.63 -0.94
C PRO A 277 1.24 25.00 -2.24
N TRP A 278 1.82 23.85 -2.62
CA TRP A 278 1.39 23.06 -3.78
C TRP A 278 1.34 21.57 -3.44
N ASN A 279 0.47 20.84 -4.14
CA ASN A 279 0.33 19.39 -3.99
C ASN A 279 1.55 18.68 -4.61
N LYS A 280 2.32 18.01 -3.74
CA LYS A 280 3.58 17.35 -4.09
C LYS A 280 3.49 16.38 -5.27
N TYR A 281 2.54 15.44 -5.20
CA TYR A 281 2.48 14.31 -6.13
C TYR A 281 1.93 14.71 -7.49
N PHE A 282 1.01 15.69 -7.55
CA PHE A 282 0.58 16.26 -8.82
C PHE A 282 1.77 16.78 -9.64
N VAL A 283 2.65 17.55 -9.00
CA VAL A 283 3.84 18.12 -9.66
C VAL A 283 4.88 17.03 -9.97
N LYS A 284 5.01 16.00 -9.14
CA LYS A 284 5.99 14.90 -9.35
C LYS A 284 5.64 13.95 -10.49
N ARG A 285 4.41 13.98 -11.01
CA ARG A 285 3.98 13.15 -12.14
C ARG A 285 4.23 13.80 -13.51
N ARG A 286 4.56 15.10 -13.57
CA ARG A 286 4.62 15.87 -14.83
C ARG A 286 5.71 15.42 -15.80
N ASP A 287 6.78 14.85 -15.29
CA ASP A 287 7.94 14.41 -16.06
C ASP A 287 7.96 12.89 -16.28
N LYS A 288 6.79 12.24 -16.15
CA LYS A 288 6.62 10.81 -16.35
C LYS A 288 5.56 10.49 -17.40
N PHE A 289 5.74 9.34 -18.05
CA PHE A 289 4.79 8.84 -19.04
C PHE A 289 4.76 7.31 -19.06
N LYS A 290 3.74 6.76 -19.71
CA LYS A 290 3.59 5.31 -19.96
C LYS A 290 3.81 5.05 -21.45
N PRO A 291 4.92 4.41 -21.86
CA PRO A 291 5.13 4.02 -23.25
C PRO A 291 4.15 2.93 -23.70
N ALA A 292 4.14 2.59 -25.00
CA ALA A 292 3.28 1.55 -25.57
C ALA A 292 3.44 0.19 -24.85
N GLY A 293 4.64 -0.14 -24.38
CA GLY A 293 4.89 -1.34 -23.59
C GLY A 293 4.12 -1.43 -22.27
N CYS A 294 3.48 -0.36 -21.80
CA CYS A 294 2.63 -0.37 -20.60
C CYS A 294 1.17 -0.78 -20.86
N GLU A 295 0.76 -0.96 -22.10
CA GLU A 295 -0.63 -1.31 -22.45
C GLU A 295 -1.05 -2.62 -21.78
N GLY A 296 -2.24 -2.63 -21.15
CA GLY A 296 -2.78 -3.81 -20.46
C GLY A 296 -2.09 -4.18 -19.13
N CYS A 297 -1.18 -3.35 -18.61
CA CYS A 297 -0.47 -3.65 -17.36
C CYS A 297 -1.39 -3.62 -16.12
N VAL A 298 -1.36 -4.67 -15.30
CA VAL A 298 -2.16 -4.77 -14.05
C VAL A 298 -1.82 -3.70 -13.02
N PHE A 299 -0.60 -3.13 -13.05
CA PHE A 299 -0.19 -2.06 -12.15
C PHE A 299 -0.58 -0.66 -12.66
N SER A 300 -1.19 -0.54 -13.84
CA SER A 300 -1.51 0.75 -14.46
C SER A 300 -2.25 1.73 -13.53
N PRO A 301 -3.25 1.32 -12.72
CA PRO A 301 -3.97 2.26 -11.85
C PRO A 301 -3.11 2.99 -10.82
N ARG A 302 -1.98 2.40 -10.39
CA ARG A 302 -1.09 2.96 -9.35
C ARG A 302 0.34 3.18 -9.81
N CYS A 303 0.65 2.91 -11.09
CA CYS A 303 1.94 3.21 -11.69
C CYS A 303 1.89 4.60 -12.33
N SER A 304 2.77 5.50 -11.91
CA SER A 304 2.92 6.83 -12.55
C SER A 304 3.77 6.81 -13.82
N GLY A 305 4.25 5.64 -14.26
CA GLY A 305 5.10 5.49 -15.44
C GLY A 305 6.58 5.70 -15.14
N VAL A 306 7.36 5.92 -16.20
CA VAL A 306 8.81 6.15 -16.15
C VAL A 306 9.14 7.62 -16.42
N PHE A 307 10.27 8.11 -15.90
CA PHE A 307 10.72 9.47 -16.17
C PHE A 307 11.09 9.64 -17.65
N GLN A 308 10.75 10.78 -18.24
CA GLN A 308 11.08 11.11 -19.63
C GLN A 308 12.60 11.04 -19.87
N LYS A 309 13.40 11.64 -18.97
CA LYS A 309 14.86 11.60 -19.06
C LYS A 309 15.44 10.18 -18.97
N TYR A 310 14.79 9.25 -18.25
CA TYR A 310 15.20 7.85 -18.26
C TYR A 310 15.03 7.24 -19.65
N ALA A 311 13.87 7.46 -20.28
CA ALA A 311 13.58 6.94 -21.62
C ALA A 311 14.51 7.53 -22.69
N GLU A 312 14.92 8.80 -22.55
CA GLU A 312 15.92 9.42 -23.42
C GLU A 312 17.30 8.74 -23.32
N LEU A 313 17.69 8.29 -22.12
CA LEU A 313 19.00 7.69 -21.87
C LEU A 313 19.06 6.19 -22.22
N HIS A 314 18.01 5.44 -21.90
CA HIS A 314 18.00 3.97 -21.97
C HIS A 314 17.02 3.38 -22.97
N GLY A 315 16.18 4.21 -23.60
CA GLY A 315 15.05 3.76 -24.42
C GLY A 315 13.89 3.20 -23.58
N VAL A 316 12.94 2.56 -24.26
CA VAL A 316 11.71 2.03 -23.62
C VAL A 316 11.49 0.53 -23.86
N ASP A 317 12.43 -0.16 -24.51
CA ASP A 317 12.27 -1.56 -24.95
C ASP A 317 12.19 -2.55 -23.78
N GLU A 318 12.82 -2.22 -22.65
CA GLU A 318 12.76 -3.01 -21.41
C GLU A 318 11.43 -2.83 -20.65
N ILE A 319 10.64 -1.80 -20.99
CA ILE A 319 9.40 -1.48 -20.28
C ILE A 319 8.28 -2.34 -20.84
N ARG A 320 7.85 -3.33 -20.03
CA ARG A 320 6.81 -4.29 -20.42
C ARG A 320 5.69 -4.35 -19.41
N ALA A 321 4.47 -4.54 -19.89
CA ALA A 321 3.30 -4.72 -19.05
C ALA A 321 3.46 -5.99 -18.21
N VAL A 322 3.09 -5.90 -16.93
CA VAL A 322 2.93 -7.09 -16.09
C VAL A 322 1.53 -7.63 -16.35
N THR A 323 1.46 -8.87 -16.84
CA THR A 323 0.20 -9.54 -17.13
C THR A 323 -0.39 -10.18 -15.86
N PRO A 324 -1.69 -10.54 -15.86
CA PRO A 324 -2.29 -11.30 -14.76
C PRO A 324 -1.55 -12.61 -14.44
N GLU A 325 -1.06 -13.31 -15.47
CA GLU A 325 -0.31 -14.56 -15.32
C GLU A 325 1.02 -14.29 -14.61
N ARG A 326 1.77 -13.28 -15.08
CA ARG A 326 3.05 -12.91 -14.45
C ARG A 326 2.86 -12.46 -13.01
N LEU A 327 1.78 -11.72 -12.72
CA LEU A 327 1.48 -11.30 -11.35
C LEU A 327 1.21 -12.51 -10.43
N ARG A 328 0.46 -13.52 -10.90
CA ARG A 328 0.22 -14.76 -10.13
C ARG A 328 1.49 -15.56 -9.86
N GLU A 329 2.46 -15.55 -10.78
CA GLU A 329 3.74 -16.22 -10.58
C GLU A 329 4.57 -15.58 -9.45
N VAL A 330 4.57 -14.24 -9.35
CA VAL A 330 5.41 -13.50 -8.38
C VAL A 330 4.70 -13.17 -7.07
N ASP A 331 3.36 -13.19 -7.07
CA ASP A 331 2.51 -12.96 -5.91
C ASP A 331 1.40 -14.02 -5.79
N PRO A 332 1.76 -15.31 -5.55
CA PRO A 332 0.79 -16.40 -5.45
C PRO A 332 -0.13 -16.27 -4.23
N GLU A 333 0.33 -15.59 -3.18
CA GLU A 333 -0.42 -15.36 -1.93
C GLU A 333 -1.39 -14.17 -2.00
N LEU A 334 -1.52 -13.54 -3.18
CA LEU A 334 -2.41 -12.41 -3.43
C LEU A 334 -2.18 -11.22 -2.47
N THR A 335 -0.93 -10.97 -2.09
CA THR A 335 -0.58 -9.84 -1.22
C THR A 335 -0.85 -8.50 -1.90
N LEU A 336 -0.81 -8.46 -3.23
CA LEU A 336 -1.14 -7.33 -4.09
C LEU A 336 -2.56 -7.46 -4.64
N PHE A 337 -3.52 -7.78 -3.78
CA PHE A 337 -4.92 -8.05 -4.17
C PHE A 337 -5.51 -6.99 -5.10
N TRP A 338 -5.26 -5.70 -4.83
CA TRP A 338 -5.70 -4.61 -5.71
C TRP A 338 -5.23 -4.75 -7.17
N ALA A 339 -4.01 -5.26 -7.41
CA ALA A 339 -3.45 -5.43 -8.75
C ALA A 339 -4.09 -6.64 -9.44
N HIS A 340 -4.29 -7.74 -8.70
CA HIS A 340 -5.04 -8.91 -9.18
C HIS A 340 -6.49 -8.58 -9.56
N MET A 341 -7.10 -7.61 -8.87
CA MET A 341 -8.46 -7.14 -9.14
C MET A 341 -8.57 -6.15 -10.30
N THR A 342 -7.46 -5.60 -10.78
CA THR A 342 -7.48 -4.56 -11.83
C THR A 342 -8.15 -5.03 -13.14
N PRO A 343 -7.80 -6.20 -13.71
CA PRO A 343 -8.47 -6.70 -14.92
C PRO A 343 -9.99 -6.88 -14.73
N LEU A 344 -10.39 -7.32 -13.54
CA LEU A 344 -11.79 -7.54 -13.19
C LEU A 344 -12.55 -6.21 -13.09
N ALA A 345 -11.95 -5.20 -12.44
CA ALA A 345 -12.50 -3.85 -12.36
C ALA A 345 -12.69 -3.22 -13.74
N GLU A 346 -11.73 -3.39 -14.64
CA GLU A 346 -11.83 -2.91 -16.03
C GLU A 346 -12.93 -3.64 -16.80
N ARG A 347 -13.04 -4.97 -16.66
CA ARG A 347 -14.09 -5.77 -17.30
C ARG A 347 -15.47 -5.31 -16.83
N ILE A 348 -15.65 -5.10 -15.53
CA ILE A 348 -16.93 -4.65 -14.95
C ILE A 348 -17.29 -3.23 -15.41
N SER A 349 -16.31 -2.34 -15.47
CA SER A 349 -16.52 -0.95 -15.89
C SER A 349 -16.93 -0.82 -17.36
N LYS A 350 -16.72 -1.87 -18.17
CA LYS A 350 -17.14 -1.97 -19.57
C LYS A 350 -18.43 -2.76 -19.76
N LEU A 351 -19.10 -3.18 -18.68
CA LEU A 351 -20.36 -3.90 -18.79
C LEU A 351 -21.49 -2.98 -19.24
N GLU A 352 -22.17 -3.39 -20.30
CA GLU A 352 -23.40 -2.78 -20.77
C GLU A 352 -24.57 -3.67 -20.35
N LEU A 353 -25.31 -3.24 -19.34
CA LEU A 353 -26.50 -3.94 -18.85
C LEU A 353 -27.73 -3.05 -19.12
N PRO A 354 -28.74 -3.53 -19.86
CA PRO A 354 -29.94 -2.74 -20.15
C PRO A 354 -30.62 -2.25 -18.87
N GLY A 355 -30.72 -0.92 -18.70
CA GLY A 355 -31.37 -0.30 -17.54
C GLY A 355 -30.60 -0.42 -16.22
N VAL A 356 -29.33 -0.87 -16.24
CA VAL A 356 -28.50 -1.03 -15.03
C VAL A 356 -27.13 -0.42 -15.25
N ARG A 357 -26.76 0.54 -14.40
CA ARG A 357 -25.41 1.11 -14.33
C ARG A 357 -24.53 0.25 -13.45
N ALA A 358 -23.46 -0.29 -14.02
CA ALA A 358 -22.38 -0.95 -13.28
C ALA A 358 -21.22 0.02 -13.00
N ARG A 359 -20.64 -0.05 -11.81
CA ARG A 359 -19.40 0.66 -11.43
C ARG A 359 -18.52 -0.26 -10.61
N ALA A 360 -17.21 -0.18 -10.83
CA ALA A 360 -16.22 -0.86 -10.00
C ALA A 360 -15.08 0.10 -9.62
N TRP A 361 -14.64 0.06 -8.37
CA TRP A 361 -13.51 0.87 -7.91
C TRP A 361 -12.76 0.17 -6.77
N LEU A 362 -11.43 0.29 -6.78
CA LEU A 362 -10.60 -0.21 -5.70
C LEU A 362 -10.85 0.61 -4.42
N HIS A 363 -11.03 -0.07 -3.30
CA HIS A 363 -11.18 0.52 -1.98
C HIS A 363 -10.04 0.06 -1.07
N GLY A 364 -8.98 0.87 -0.98
CA GLY A 364 -7.73 0.46 -0.35
C GLY A 364 -7.06 -0.68 -1.13
N ASP A 365 -6.32 -1.54 -0.42
CA ASP A 365 -5.46 -2.57 -1.03
C ASP A 365 -6.08 -3.95 -1.10
N ARG A 366 -7.13 -4.20 -0.32
CA ARG A 366 -7.71 -5.53 -0.10
C ARG A 366 -9.18 -5.63 -0.50
N GLU A 367 -9.67 -4.66 -1.27
CA GLU A 367 -11.08 -4.61 -1.61
C GLU A 367 -11.32 -3.97 -2.98
N LEU A 368 -12.14 -4.62 -3.81
CA LEU A 368 -12.73 -4.05 -5.01
C LEU A 368 -14.24 -3.91 -4.79
N ARG A 369 -14.75 -2.69 -4.79
CA ARG A 369 -16.18 -2.42 -4.69
C ARG A 369 -16.83 -2.52 -6.05
N VAL A 370 -18.00 -3.13 -6.10
CA VAL A 370 -18.84 -3.22 -7.28
C VAL A 370 -20.25 -2.78 -6.93
N SER A 371 -20.78 -1.82 -7.68
CA SER A 371 -22.15 -1.33 -7.53
C SER A 371 -22.92 -1.52 -8.82
N LEU A 372 -24.14 -2.05 -8.69
CA LEU A 372 -25.16 -2.11 -9.73
C LEU A 372 -26.36 -1.26 -9.28
N GLN A 373 -26.82 -0.35 -10.14
CA GLN A 373 -27.93 0.56 -9.83
C GLN A 373 -28.85 0.68 -11.05
N SER A 374 -30.17 0.68 -10.85
CA SER A 374 -31.13 0.93 -11.93
C SER A 374 -30.98 2.33 -12.54
N GLU A 375 -31.17 2.45 -13.86
CA GLU A 375 -31.20 3.71 -14.61
C GLU A 375 -32.60 3.97 -15.21
N GLY A 376 -33.09 5.22 -15.14
CA GLY A 376 -34.32 5.67 -15.80
C GLY A 376 -35.29 6.49 -14.94
N ALA A 377 -36.42 6.91 -15.52
CA ALA A 377 -37.44 7.78 -14.89
C ALA A 377 -38.24 7.11 -13.75
N LEU A 378 -38.07 5.81 -13.54
CA LEU A 378 -38.54 5.06 -12.38
C LEU A 378 -37.39 4.94 -11.36
N GLN A 379 -37.02 6.03 -10.70
CA GLN A 379 -35.90 6.10 -9.72
C GLN A 379 -36.17 5.34 -8.40
N SER A 380 -36.79 4.15 -8.44
CA SER A 380 -37.14 3.40 -7.23
C SER A 380 -36.93 1.88 -7.27
N GLU A 381 -36.23 1.31 -8.26
CA GLU A 381 -36.14 -0.16 -8.38
C GLU A 381 -34.72 -0.71 -8.26
N GLY A 382 -34.14 -0.57 -7.07
CA GLY A 382 -33.10 -1.44 -6.54
C GLY A 382 -31.63 -1.05 -6.78
N ALA A 383 -30.80 -1.42 -5.81
CA ALA A 383 -29.35 -1.26 -5.83
C ALA A 383 -28.69 -2.49 -5.21
N LEU A 384 -27.57 -2.91 -5.78
CA LEU A 384 -26.70 -3.96 -5.23
C LEU A 384 -25.28 -3.39 -5.10
N GLU A 385 -24.71 -3.53 -3.92
CA GLU A 385 -23.30 -3.27 -3.69
C GLU A 385 -22.64 -4.51 -3.07
N VAL A 386 -21.56 -4.96 -3.69
CA VAL A 386 -20.72 -6.04 -3.19
C VAL A 386 -19.26 -5.57 -3.08
N ALA A 387 -18.54 -6.19 -2.15
CA ALA A 387 -17.10 -6.04 -2.02
C ALA A 387 -16.44 -7.37 -2.38
N LEU A 388 -15.50 -7.33 -3.32
CA LEU A 388 -14.61 -8.45 -3.59
C LEU A 388 -13.39 -8.31 -2.68
N CYS A 389 -13.15 -9.33 -1.86
CA CYS A 389 -12.05 -9.39 -0.90
C CYS A 389 -11.16 -10.59 -1.23
N PRO A 390 -9.97 -10.73 -0.62
CA PRO A 390 -9.18 -11.95 -0.70
C PRO A 390 -10.02 -13.21 -0.44
N PRO A 391 -9.66 -14.36 -1.04
CA PRO A 391 -10.40 -15.62 -0.90
C PRO A 391 -10.68 -15.96 0.58
N GLY A 392 -11.88 -16.46 0.85
CA GLY A 392 -12.32 -16.75 2.21
C GLY A 392 -13.84 -16.77 2.34
N LEU A 393 -14.33 -16.71 3.58
CA LEU A 393 -15.76 -16.77 3.85
C LEU A 393 -16.49 -15.54 3.29
N GLY A 394 -17.47 -15.75 2.41
CA GLY A 394 -18.38 -14.72 1.92
C GLY A 394 -19.73 -15.30 1.45
N ALA A 395 -20.51 -14.50 0.73
CA ALA A 395 -21.68 -14.97 0.00
C ALA A 395 -21.27 -15.96 -1.11
N ALA A 396 -20.14 -15.69 -1.77
CA ALA A 396 -19.52 -16.55 -2.77
C ALA A 396 -17.99 -16.50 -2.61
N SER A 397 -17.26 -17.50 -3.13
CA SER A 397 -15.80 -17.47 -3.16
C SER A 397 -15.24 -18.26 -4.34
N THR A 398 -14.14 -17.73 -4.87
CA THR A 398 -13.28 -18.36 -5.88
C THR A 398 -11.87 -18.51 -5.32
N SER A 399 -10.96 -19.11 -6.11
CA SER A 399 -9.52 -19.10 -5.83
C SER A 399 -8.87 -17.72 -5.90
N LEU A 400 -9.55 -16.68 -6.40
CA LEU A 400 -9.00 -15.32 -6.52
C LEU A 400 -9.63 -14.31 -5.55
N PHE A 401 -10.91 -14.43 -5.23
CA PHE A 401 -11.63 -13.51 -4.35
C PHE A 401 -12.85 -14.15 -3.69
N SER A 402 -13.29 -13.58 -2.58
CA SER A 402 -14.60 -13.80 -1.98
C SER A 402 -15.52 -12.60 -2.24
N VAL A 403 -16.83 -12.84 -2.29
CA VAL A 403 -17.86 -11.81 -2.47
C VAL A 403 -18.54 -11.54 -1.13
N GLN A 404 -18.48 -10.31 -0.65
CA GLN A 404 -19.22 -9.83 0.52
C GLN A 404 -20.37 -8.96 0.07
N LEU A 405 -21.58 -9.20 0.60
CA LEU A 405 -22.69 -8.28 0.38
C LEU A 405 -22.51 -7.04 1.27
N VAL A 406 -22.56 -5.86 0.66
CA VAL A 406 -22.45 -4.59 1.36
C VAL A 406 -23.83 -3.99 1.56
N ALA A 407 -24.58 -3.87 0.46
CA ALA A 407 -25.92 -3.30 0.46
C ALA A 407 -26.77 -3.95 -0.62
N ALA A 408 -28.05 -4.13 -0.33
CA ALA A 408 -29.06 -4.63 -1.24
C ALA A 408 -30.37 -3.92 -0.95
N THR A 409 -30.91 -3.20 -1.92
CA THR A 409 -32.21 -2.51 -1.82
C THR A 409 -33.07 -2.85 -3.03
N GLY A 410 -34.39 -2.80 -2.87
CA GLY A 410 -35.36 -3.14 -3.91
C GLY A 410 -35.92 -4.58 -3.82
N PRO A 411 -36.71 -5.01 -4.82
CA PRO A 411 -37.33 -6.33 -4.81
C PRO A 411 -36.29 -7.46 -4.80
N ARG A 412 -36.39 -8.39 -3.83
CA ARG A 412 -35.45 -9.50 -3.68
C ARG A 412 -35.19 -10.30 -4.97
N PRO A 413 -36.20 -10.66 -5.79
CA PRO A 413 -35.94 -11.39 -7.04
C PRO A 413 -35.06 -10.61 -8.02
N VAL A 414 -35.20 -9.28 -8.08
CA VAL A 414 -34.42 -8.40 -8.95
C VAL A 414 -32.97 -8.36 -8.46
N VAL A 415 -32.74 -8.08 -7.19
CA VAL A 415 -31.39 -8.01 -6.61
C VAL A 415 -30.68 -9.36 -6.63
N LEU A 416 -31.42 -10.46 -6.41
CA LEU A 416 -30.88 -11.80 -6.51
C LEU A 416 -30.44 -12.11 -7.95
N SER A 417 -31.26 -11.76 -8.94
CA SER A 417 -30.91 -11.91 -10.36
C SER A 417 -29.63 -11.15 -10.69
N TRP A 418 -29.49 -9.91 -10.20
CA TRP A 418 -28.25 -9.14 -10.38
C TRP A 418 -27.04 -9.77 -9.69
N LEU A 419 -27.20 -10.30 -8.47
CA LEU A 419 -26.11 -10.98 -7.77
C LEU A 419 -25.65 -12.23 -8.52
N LEU A 420 -26.60 -13.05 -8.99
CA LEU A 420 -26.30 -14.27 -9.75
C LEU A 420 -25.67 -13.95 -11.11
N GLY A 421 -26.22 -12.99 -11.86
CA GLY A 421 -25.67 -12.57 -13.15
C GLY A 421 -24.29 -11.92 -13.02
N LEU A 422 -24.07 -11.11 -11.97
CA LEU A 422 -22.74 -10.60 -11.66
C LEU A 422 -21.79 -11.76 -11.34
N TRP A 423 -22.20 -12.71 -10.50
CA TRP A 423 -21.38 -13.86 -10.15
C TRP A 423 -20.97 -14.71 -11.36
N GLU A 424 -21.89 -14.99 -12.28
CA GLU A 424 -21.58 -15.73 -13.51
C GLU A 424 -20.46 -15.06 -14.31
N LEU A 425 -20.43 -13.73 -14.36
CA LEU A 425 -19.34 -12.99 -14.99
C LEU A 425 -18.06 -13.05 -14.16
N LEU A 426 -18.16 -12.83 -12.85
CA LEU A 426 -17.01 -12.77 -11.96
C LEU A 426 -16.27 -14.12 -11.86
N ALA A 427 -17.01 -15.23 -11.82
CA ALA A 427 -16.46 -16.58 -11.63
C ALA A 427 -15.76 -17.17 -12.87
N GLN A 428 -15.95 -16.57 -14.06
CA GLN A 428 -15.34 -17.06 -15.29
C GLN A 428 -13.82 -17.09 -15.22
N GLY A 429 -13.23 -18.25 -15.52
CA GLY A 429 -11.78 -18.46 -15.51
C GLY A 429 -11.18 -18.64 -14.11
N HIS A 430 -12.01 -18.80 -13.08
CA HIS A 430 -11.58 -19.05 -11.71
C HIS A 430 -12.17 -20.34 -11.17
N GLU A 431 -11.44 -20.99 -10.28
CA GLU A 431 -11.96 -22.13 -9.53
C GLU A 431 -12.98 -21.62 -8.53
N VAL A 432 -14.20 -22.19 -8.55
CA VAL A 432 -15.27 -21.82 -7.64
C VAL A 432 -15.21 -22.70 -6.40
N TRP A 433 -15.08 -22.08 -5.22
CA TRP A 433 -15.13 -22.78 -3.95
C TRP A 433 -16.58 -22.90 -3.46
N HIS A 434 -17.36 -21.82 -3.59
CA HIS A 434 -18.80 -21.85 -3.37
C HIS A 434 -19.52 -20.68 -4.08
N PRO A 435 -20.70 -20.90 -4.66
CA PRO A 435 -21.50 -19.86 -5.31
C PRO A 435 -22.36 -19.09 -4.30
N PRO A 436 -22.90 -17.92 -4.69
CA PRO A 436 -23.94 -17.25 -3.93
C PRO A 436 -25.28 -17.98 -4.10
N GLY A 437 -26.20 -17.71 -3.19
CA GLY A 437 -27.60 -18.10 -3.29
C GLY A 437 -28.50 -17.04 -2.69
N ALA A 438 -29.80 -17.32 -2.64
CA ALA A 438 -30.78 -16.42 -2.02
C ALA A 438 -30.42 -16.08 -0.55
N ASP A 439 -29.71 -16.97 0.15
CA ASP A 439 -29.25 -16.78 1.54
C ASP A 439 -28.29 -15.60 1.73
N ALA A 440 -27.67 -15.10 0.66
CA ALA A 440 -26.89 -13.87 0.71
C ALA A 440 -27.77 -12.65 1.03
N LEU A 441 -29.06 -12.68 0.67
CA LEU A 441 -30.01 -11.59 0.88
C LEU A 441 -30.86 -11.83 2.14
N THR A 442 -31.24 -10.75 2.80
CA THR A 442 -32.11 -10.80 3.99
C THR A 442 -33.40 -11.57 3.71
N GLY A 443 -33.71 -12.54 4.57
CA GLY A 443 -34.90 -13.38 4.45
C GLY A 443 -34.83 -14.42 3.33
N GLY A 444 -33.66 -14.66 2.73
CA GLY A 444 -33.48 -15.66 1.68
C GLY A 444 -33.46 -17.11 2.17
N ALA A 445 -33.11 -17.36 3.43
CA ALA A 445 -33.13 -18.67 4.06
C ALA A 445 -33.42 -18.56 5.56
N THR A 446 -33.84 -19.66 6.19
CA THR A 446 -34.00 -19.70 7.65
C THR A 446 -32.64 -19.68 8.35
N LYS A 447 -32.63 -19.32 9.64
CA LYS A 447 -31.39 -19.28 10.45
C LYS A 447 -30.67 -20.63 10.51
N ILE A 448 -31.43 -21.74 10.51
CA ILE A 448 -30.88 -23.10 10.55
C ILE A 448 -30.16 -23.43 9.24
N VAL A 449 -30.81 -23.19 8.10
CA VAL A 449 -30.24 -23.40 6.77
C VAL A 449 -29.01 -22.50 6.57
N MET A 450 -29.09 -21.21 6.90
CA MET A 450 -27.95 -20.29 6.83
C MET A 450 -26.77 -20.76 7.70
N GLY A 451 -27.02 -21.29 8.90
CA GLY A 451 -25.97 -21.82 9.78
C GLY A 451 -25.32 -23.10 9.26
N GLN A 452 -26.03 -23.93 8.49
CA GLN A 452 -25.46 -25.08 7.80
C GLN A 452 -24.65 -24.65 6.58
N LEU A 453 -25.18 -23.76 5.74
CA LEU A 453 -24.47 -23.19 4.58
C LEU A 453 -23.19 -22.48 4.98
N ARG A 454 -23.21 -21.69 6.07
CA ARG A 454 -22.02 -21.02 6.60
C ARG A 454 -20.93 -22.02 7.00
N ARG A 455 -21.28 -23.14 7.65
CA ARG A 455 -20.32 -24.19 8.01
C ARG A 455 -19.69 -24.84 6.78
N LEU A 456 -20.50 -25.11 5.75
CA LEU A 456 -20.01 -25.64 4.47
C LEU A 456 -19.07 -24.63 3.77
N ARG A 457 -19.47 -23.36 3.67
CA ARG A 457 -18.63 -22.30 3.06
C ARG A 457 -17.33 -22.06 3.81
N GLN A 458 -17.34 -22.17 5.14
CA GLN A 458 -16.12 -22.05 5.97
C GLN A 458 -15.13 -23.20 5.74
N ALA A 459 -15.61 -24.37 5.34
CA ALA A 459 -14.79 -25.54 5.09
C ALA A 459 -14.35 -25.68 3.63
N ALA A 460 -14.97 -24.94 2.70
CA ALA A 460 -14.58 -24.92 1.29
C ALA A 460 -13.19 -24.26 1.11
N PRO A 461 -12.40 -24.65 0.09
CA PRO A 461 -12.72 -25.64 -0.96
C PRO A 461 -12.70 -27.09 -0.45
N PHE A 462 -13.33 -28.00 -1.21
CA PHE A 462 -13.35 -29.44 -0.95
C PHE A 462 -12.51 -30.16 -2.01
N ASP A 463 -11.69 -31.12 -1.58
CA ASP A 463 -10.77 -31.79 -2.50
C ASP A 463 -11.55 -32.65 -3.49
N GLY A 464 -11.30 -32.43 -4.79
CA GLY A 464 -11.87 -33.23 -5.87
C GLY A 464 -13.36 -33.01 -6.15
N VAL A 465 -14.04 -32.09 -5.45
CA VAL A 465 -15.46 -31.77 -5.67
C VAL A 465 -15.70 -30.26 -5.70
N SER A 466 -16.32 -29.78 -6.79
CA SER A 466 -16.70 -28.38 -6.96
C SER A 466 -18.18 -28.15 -6.61
N TRP A 467 -18.45 -27.11 -5.83
CA TRP A 467 -19.80 -26.61 -5.60
C TRP A 467 -20.20 -25.65 -6.73
N ARG A 468 -21.05 -26.12 -7.65
CA ARG A 468 -21.41 -25.40 -8.89
C ARG A 468 -22.54 -24.40 -8.70
N ALA A 469 -23.60 -24.82 -8.02
CA ALA A 469 -24.81 -24.02 -7.85
C ALA A 469 -25.44 -24.25 -6.47
N LEU A 470 -26.27 -23.29 -6.05
CA LEU A 470 -27.02 -23.34 -4.81
C LEU A 470 -28.46 -22.89 -5.10
N ASP A 471 -29.39 -23.83 -5.00
CA ASP A 471 -30.81 -23.55 -5.08
C ASP A 471 -31.42 -23.50 -3.69
N ILE A 472 -32.21 -22.47 -3.40
CA ILE A 472 -32.94 -22.34 -2.13
C ILE A 472 -34.42 -22.22 -2.43
N GLU A 473 -35.23 -23.07 -1.80
CA GLU A 473 -36.68 -23.05 -1.96
C GLU A 473 -37.26 -21.68 -1.50
N PRO A 474 -38.39 -21.21 -2.08
CA PRO A 474 -38.92 -19.88 -1.80
C PRO A 474 -39.23 -19.60 -0.33
N ASP A 475 -39.52 -20.64 0.46
CA ASP A 475 -39.78 -20.56 1.90
C ASP A 475 -38.49 -20.49 2.76
N GLY A 476 -37.33 -20.65 2.12
CA GLY A 476 -36.01 -20.59 2.74
C GLY A 476 -35.64 -21.81 3.58
N ARG A 477 -36.46 -22.87 3.59
CA ARG A 477 -36.31 -24.01 4.50
C ARG A 477 -35.49 -25.14 3.93
N ARG A 478 -35.20 -25.15 2.63
CA ARG A 478 -34.32 -26.13 2.00
C ARG A 478 -33.37 -25.44 1.04
N ALA A 479 -32.10 -25.80 1.13
CA ALA A 479 -31.04 -25.39 0.22
C ALA A 479 -30.39 -26.64 -0.38
N THR A 480 -30.28 -26.70 -1.70
CA THR A 480 -29.68 -27.81 -2.45
C THR A 480 -28.41 -27.31 -3.14
N LEU A 481 -27.29 -27.93 -2.79
CA LEU A 481 -25.99 -27.74 -3.40
C LEU A 481 -25.85 -28.71 -4.55
N HIS A 482 -25.42 -28.20 -5.71
CA HIS A 482 -25.08 -29.00 -6.88
C HIS A 482 -23.57 -29.19 -6.93
N LEU A 483 -23.13 -30.46 -6.92
CA LEU A 483 -21.75 -30.86 -6.78
C LEU A 483 -21.30 -31.62 -8.03
N THR A 484 -20.10 -31.31 -8.51
CA THR A 484 -19.44 -32.05 -9.59
C THR A 484 -18.04 -32.43 -9.16
N ALA A 485 -17.71 -33.71 -9.25
CA ALA A 485 -16.39 -34.24 -8.95
C ALA A 485 -15.45 -34.12 -10.16
N VAL A 486 -14.14 -34.07 -9.91
CA VAL A 486 -13.10 -33.95 -10.94
C VAL A 486 -13.05 -35.13 -11.92
N ASP A 487 -13.58 -36.28 -11.51
CA ASP A 487 -13.71 -37.51 -12.30
C ASP A 487 -15.10 -37.67 -12.96
N GLY A 488 -15.91 -36.60 -12.95
CA GLY A 488 -17.19 -36.52 -13.66
C GLY A 488 -18.40 -37.01 -12.85
N GLY A 489 -18.24 -37.44 -11.60
CA GLY A 489 -19.36 -37.79 -10.72
C GLY A 489 -20.18 -36.57 -10.32
N GLU A 490 -21.51 -36.69 -10.25
CA GLU A 490 -22.40 -35.59 -9.85
C GLU A 490 -23.25 -35.98 -8.64
N ALA A 491 -23.53 -35.01 -7.77
CA ALA A 491 -24.47 -35.19 -6.66
C ALA A 491 -25.18 -33.89 -6.29
N GLU A 492 -26.34 -34.06 -5.67
CA GLU A 492 -27.04 -33.00 -4.96
C GLU A 492 -26.90 -33.27 -3.45
N LEU A 493 -26.45 -32.28 -2.69
CA LEU A 493 -26.49 -32.30 -1.22
C LEU A 493 -27.48 -31.24 -0.76
N TRP A 494 -28.51 -31.60 -0.01
CA TRP A 494 -29.43 -30.61 0.56
C TRP A 494 -29.32 -30.52 2.07
N VAL A 495 -29.45 -29.30 2.56
CA VAL A 495 -29.64 -28.97 3.98
C VAL A 495 -31.02 -28.34 4.13
N ALA A 496 -31.75 -28.73 5.17
CA ALA A 496 -33.12 -28.30 5.34
C ALA A 496 -33.51 -28.13 6.81
N GLU A 497 -34.62 -27.43 7.04
CA GLU A 497 -35.26 -27.30 8.33
C GLU A 497 -36.60 -28.03 8.34
N GLN A 498 -36.74 -28.98 9.27
CA GLN A 498 -37.99 -29.68 9.51
C GLN A 498 -38.35 -29.59 11.00
N ALA A 499 -39.54 -29.04 11.31
CA ALA A 499 -40.01 -28.84 12.68
C ALA A 499 -38.99 -28.11 13.59
N GLY A 500 -38.30 -27.09 13.07
CA GLY A 500 -37.31 -26.31 13.82
C GLY A 500 -35.99 -27.03 14.09
N ARG A 501 -35.72 -28.15 13.41
CA ARG A 501 -34.47 -28.92 13.54
C ARG A 501 -33.73 -29.02 12.20
N PRO A 502 -32.39 -29.04 12.22
CA PRO A 502 -31.61 -29.34 11.02
C PRO A 502 -31.92 -30.74 10.50
N SER A 503 -32.11 -30.83 9.20
CA SER A 503 -32.27 -32.05 8.41
C SER A 503 -31.45 -31.91 7.13
N GLY A 504 -31.33 -32.97 6.34
CA GLY A 504 -30.57 -32.94 5.10
C GLY A 504 -30.30 -34.34 4.58
N GLY A 505 -29.70 -34.39 3.40
CA GLY A 505 -29.35 -35.63 2.73
C GLY A 505 -28.60 -35.34 1.43
N TYR A 506 -28.25 -36.39 0.70
CA TYR A 506 -27.65 -36.25 -0.62
C TYR A 506 -28.24 -37.27 -1.58
N ARG A 507 -28.11 -36.99 -2.87
CA ARG A 507 -28.49 -37.86 -3.98
C ARG A 507 -27.35 -37.86 -4.99
N VAL A 508 -26.78 -39.03 -5.26
CA VAL A 508 -25.81 -39.20 -6.34
C VAL A 508 -26.56 -39.29 -7.66
N LEU A 509 -26.10 -38.54 -8.66
CA LEU A 509 -26.64 -38.52 -10.01
C LEU A 509 -25.76 -39.43 -10.88
N GLY A 510 -26.17 -40.70 -11.04
CA GLY A 510 -25.40 -41.72 -11.76
C GLY A 510 -24.53 -42.59 -10.86
N GLU A 511 -23.38 -43.04 -11.38
CA GLU A 511 -22.46 -43.93 -10.66
C GLU A 511 -21.54 -43.12 -9.70
N PRO A 512 -21.45 -43.50 -8.42
CA PRO A 512 -20.65 -42.80 -7.43
C PRO A 512 -19.15 -43.04 -7.65
N THR A 513 -18.48 -42.03 -8.19
CA THR A 513 -17.04 -42.01 -8.42
C THR A 513 -16.23 -41.87 -7.12
N PRO A 514 -14.94 -42.27 -7.08
CA PRO A 514 -14.09 -42.14 -5.89
C PRO A 514 -13.97 -40.69 -5.38
N ALA A 515 -13.75 -39.71 -6.25
CA ALA A 515 -13.61 -38.32 -5.83
C ALA A 515 -14.92 -37.77 -5.24
N LEU A 516 -16.06 -38.14 -5.84
CA LEU A 516 -17.38 -37.74 -5.33
C LEU A 516 -17.65 -38.31 -3.93
N ARG A 517 -17.31 -39.58 -3.68
CA ARG A 517 -17.48 -40.21 -2.36
C ARG A 517 -16.64 -39.52 -1.29
N GLN A 518 -15.40 -39.16 -1.62
CA GLN A 518 -14.52 -38.43 -0.72
C GLN A 518 -15.10 -37.05 -0.38
N GLY A 519 -15.41 -36.22 -1.39
CA GLY A 519 -15.92 -34.88 -1.16
C GLY A 519 -17.28 -34.86 -0.43
N LEU A 520 -18.18 -35.79 -0.72
CA LEU A 520 -19.43 -35.95 0.05
C LEU A 520 -19.15 -36.31 1.52
N THR A 521 -18.15 -37.14 1.79
CA THR A 521 -17.75 -37.50 3.17
C THR A 521 -17.26 -36.28 3.94
N GLU A 522 -16.42 -35.45 3.31
CA GLU A 522 -15.91 -34.20 3.88
C GLU A 522 -17.05 -33.20 4.15
N LEU A 523 -17.90 -32.94 3.15
CA LEU A 523 -19.08 -32.06 3.27
C LEU A 523 -20.01 -32.49 4.42
N LEU A 524 -20.31 -33.79 4.52
CA LEU A 524 -21.16 -34.33 5.59
C LEU A 524 -20.50 -34.23 6.96
N ALA A 525 -19.18 -34.35 7.05
CA ALA A 525 -18.45 -34.16 8.30
C ALA A 525 -18.61 -32.73 8.84
N CYS A 526 -18.58 -31.72 7.97
CA CYS A 526 -18.78 -30.31 8.35
C CYS A 526 -20.17 -30.02 8.94
N LEU A 527 -21.18 -30.79 8.55
CA LEU A 527 -22.57 -30.60 9.00
C LEU A 527 -22.85 -31.26 10.35
N ARG A 528 -22.03 -32.24 10.78
CA ARG A 528 -22.15 -32.85 12.10
C ARG A 528 -21.83 -31.79 13.16
N ALA A 529 -22.68 -31.67 14.18
CA ALA A 529 -22.37 -30.81 15.32
C ALA A 529 -21.06 -31.28 15.97
N PRO A 530 -20.20 -30.37 16.50
CA PRO A 530 -19.13 -30.81 17.38
C PRO A 530 -19.79 -31.62 18.49
N ARG A 531 -19.36 -32.87 18.67
CA ARG A 531 -19.75 -33.64 19.85
C ARG A 531 -19.35 -32.77 21.04
N VAL A 532 -20.34 -32.23 21.75
CA VAL A 532 -20.12 -31.87 23.15
C VAL A 532 -19.68 -33.19 23.77
N GLU A 533 -18.38 -33.34 24.01
CA GLU A 533 -17.90 -34.33 24.96
C GLU A 533 -18.57 -33.94 26.28
N ALA A 534 -19.73 -34.53 26.51
CA ALA A 534 -20.34 -34.56 27.80
C ALA A 534 -19.27 -35.17 28.70
N ALA A 535 -18.65 -34.33 29.52
CA ALA A 535 -17.85 -34.74 30.65
C ALA A 535 -18.73 -35.66 31.52
N ARG A 536 -18.69 -36.95 31.18
CA ARG A 536 -19.04 -38.06 32.04
C ARG A 536 -17.72 -38.55 32.64
N ALA A 537 -17.21 -37.77 33.57
CA ALA A 537 -16.45 -38.25 34.71
C ALA A 537 -17.26 -37.73 35.91
N GLY A 538 -17.91 -38.57 36.71
CA GLY A 538 -17.36 -39.78 37.31
C GLY A 538 -17.22 -39.45 38.78
#